data_AF-A0A9E3MIH3-F1
#
_entry.id   AF-A0A9E3MIH3-F1
#
_cell.length_a   1.000
_cell.length_b   1.000
_cell.length_c   1.000
_cell.angle_alpha   90.00
_cell.angle_beta   90.00
_cell.angle_gamma   90.00
#
_symmetry.space_group_name_H-M   'P 1'
#
loop_
_entity.id
_entity.type
_entity.pdbx_description
1 polymer ?
#
loop_
_entity_poly.entity_id
_entity_poly.type
_entity_poly.pdbx_seq_one_letter_code
_entity_poly.pdbx_strand_id
1 'polypeptide(L)'
;MRQLLALSISLAISFPCIAQEKRGENCDLETPPTTAGETFFGTDKLTVVGRVYPRLSEIATRYTGCQVVWISMNSRPATRSVTFFVDGRVVFVNPLPDDIPLCKADEKSAETGCTSRRSVVAVSFPPGCTARTHESKAIPKDCMDAFMAEFRLNDRIAD
;
A
#
# COMPACT_ATOMS: atom_id res chain seq x y z
N MET A 1 -64.66 32.60 -2.63
CA MET A 1 -63.69 31.71 -3.31
C MET A 1 -62.29 32.27 -3.09
N ARG A 2 -61.51 31.70 -2.15
CA ARG A 2 -60.10 32.06 -1.91
C ARG A 2 -59.26 30.86 -2.33
N GLN A 3 -58.55 30.99 -3.46
CA GLN A 3 -57.59 29.98 -3.92
C GLN A 3 -56.29 30.15 -3.10
N LEU A 4 -55.98 29.14 -2.29
CA LEU A 4 -54.68 29.00 -1.64
C LEU A 4 -53.72 28.32 -2.63
N LEU A 5 -52.77 29.08 -3.17
CA LEU A 5 -51.64 28.54 -3.92
C LEU A 5 -50.66 27.88 -2.93
N ALA A 6 -50.62 26.56 -2.94
CA ALA A 6 -49.60 25.79 -2.26
C ALA A 6 -48.31 25.82 -3.10
N LEU A 7 -47.31 26.56 -2.63
CA LEU A 7 -45.98 26.63 -3.23
C LEU A 7 -45.17 25.42 -2.74
N SER A 8 -45.08 24.37 -3.56
CA SER A 8 -44.24 23.20 -3.30
C SER A 8 -42.77 23.54 -3.57
N ILE A 9 -42.03 23.83 -2.50
CA ILE A 9 -40.57 24.01 -2.54
C ILE A 9 -39.94 22.62 -2.62
N SER A 10 -39.56 22.21 -3.83
CA SER A 10 -38.73 21.03 -4.06
C SER A 10 -37.30 21.31 -3.59
N LEU A 11 -36.98 20.89 -2.38
CA LEU A 11 -35.63 20.98 -1.83
C LEU A 11 -34.75 19.89 -2.49
N ALA A 12 -34.01 20.27 -3.53
CA ALA A 12 -33.00 19.42 -4.14
C ALA A 12 -31.82 19.28 -3.16
N ILE A 13 -31.77 18.16 -2.43
CA ILE A 13 -30.61 17.81 -1.60
C ILE A 13 -29.52 17.32 -2.54
N SER A 14 -28.68 18.25 -2.99
CA SER A 14 -27.41 17.92 -3.62
C SER A 14 -26.50 17.35 -2.53
N PHE A 15 -26.41 16.03 -2.42
CA PHE A 15 -25.34 15.41 -1.64
C PHE A 15 -24.02 15.74 -2.34
N PRO A 16 -23.11 16.53 -1.73
CA PRO A 16 -21.77 16.61 -2.26
C PRO A 16 -21.19 15.20 -2.23
N CYS A 17 -20.78 14.69 -3.39
CA CYS A 17 -19.90 13.55 -3.49
C CYS A 17 -18.61 13.98 -2.79
N ILE A 18 -18.51 13.74 -1.48
CA ILE A 18 -17.28 13.94 -0.74
C ILE A 18 -16.33 12.89 -1.31
N ALA A 19 -15.43 13.32 -2.19
CA ALA A 19 -14.23 12.57 -2.50
C ALA A 19 -13.60 12.24 -1.14
N GLN A 20 -13.68 10.97 -0.74
CA GLN A 20 -13.22 10.53 0.56
C GLN A 20 -11.72 10.84 0.60
N GLU A 21 -11.36 11.90 1.31
CA GLU A 21 -9.96 12.27 1.46
C GLU A 21 -9.28 11.08 2.12
N LYS A 22 -8.26 10.54 1.46
CA LYS A 22 -7.54 9.33 1.89
C LYS A 22 -6.67 9.69 3.10
N ARG A 23 -7.34 10.04 4.20
CA ARG A 23 -6.76 10.42 5.47
C ARG A 23 -6.66 9.17 6.34
N GLY A 24 -5.47 8.94 6.85
CA GLY A 24 -5.16 7.83 7.72
C GLY A 24 -3.69 7.89 8.11
N GLU A 25 -3.28 6.99 8.99
CA GLU A 25 -1.88 6.95 9.42
C GLU A 25 -0.94 6.82 8.21
N ASN A 26 0.18 7.53 8.24
CA ASN A 26 1.29 7.36 7.29
C ASN A 26 1.03 7.76 5.82
N CYS A 27 -0.16 8.27 5.48
CA CYS A 27 -0.51 8.62 4.09
C CYS A 27 0.26 9.83 3.53
N ASP A 28 0.59 10.79 4.38
CA ASP A 28 1.27 12.04 4.01
C ASP A 28 2.80 11.95 4.13
N LEU A 29 3.37 10.76 4.29
CA LEU A 29 4.82 10.57 4.39
C LEU A 29 5.50 10.84 3.05
N GLU A 30 6.27 11.93 2.98
CA GLU A 30 7.11 12.25 1.83
C GLU A 30 8.42 11.46 1.83
N THR A 31 8.99 11.23 3.01
CA THR A 31 10.26 10.52 3.20
C THR A 31 10.09 9.31 4.12
N PRO A 32 10.86 8.23 3.91
CA PRO A 32 10.77 7.04 4.74
C PRO A 32 11.31 7.31 6.15
N PRO A 33 10.58 6.93 7.21
CA PRO A 33 11.09 6.95 8.58
C PRO A 33 12.34 6.07 8.75
N THR A 34 13.12 6.30 9.81
CA THR A 34 14.30 5.50 10.13
C THR A 34 13.95 4.04 10.46
N THR A 35 12.74 3.79 10.93
CA THR A 35 12.17 2.47 11.22
C THR A 35 11.60 1.75 10.00
N ALA A 36 11.60 2.39 8.82
CA ALA A 36 11.12 1.78 7.59
C ALA A 36 11.87 0.48 7.28
N GLY A 37 11.11 -0.54 6.88
CA GLY A 37 11.67 -1.77 6.36
C GLY A 37 12.42 -1.53 5.06
N GLU A 38 13.20 -2.52 4.67
CA GLU A 38 14.11 -2.45 3.53
C GLU A 38 13.72 -3.50 2.49
N THR A 39 13.77 -3.11 1.22
CA THR A 39 13.79 -4.06 0.10
C THR A 39 15.06 -3.82 -0.67
N PHE A 40 15.77 -4.89 -1.00
CA PHE A 40 16.96 -4.80 -1.80
C PHE A 40 17.08 -6.04 -2.67
N PHE A 41 17.35 -5.82 -3.95
CA PHE A 41 17.78 -6.87 -4.84
C PHE A 41 18.79 -6.29 -5.82
N GLY A 42 19.83 -7.07 -6.11
CA GLY A 42 20.94 -6.61 -6.92
C GLY A 42 21.43 -7.71 -7.85
N THR A 43 21.67 -7.33 -9.10
CA THR A 43 22.54 -8.04 -10.03
C THR A 43 23.61 -7.05 -10.49
N ASP A 44 24.64 -7.51 -11.19
CA ASP A 44 25.71 -6.65 -11.72
C ASP A 44 25.22 -5.50 -12.61
N LYS A 45 23.99 -5.60 -13.15
CA LYS A 45 23.39 -4.61 -14.08
C LYS A 45 22.24 -3.82 -13.47
N LEU A 46 21.67 -4.27 -12.36
CA LEU A 46 20.48 -3.69 -11.76
C LEU A 46 20.57 -3.77 -10.24
N THR A 47 20.64 -2.62 -9.59
CA THR A 47 20.49 -2.49 -8.14
C THR A 47 19.18 -1.81 -7.84
N VAL A 48 18.35 -2.46 -7.03
CA VAL A 48 17.12 -1.89 -6.49
C VAL A 48 17.23 -1.83 -4.99
N VAL A 49 17.02 -0.65 -4.45
CA VAL A 49 16.95 -0.39 -3.02
C VAL A 49 15.65 0.32 -2.75
N GLY A 50 14.92 -0.12 -1.73
CA GLY A 50 13.69 0.53 -1.35
C GLY A 50 13.45 0.50 0.14
N ARG A 51 12.49 1.35 0.52
CA ARG A 51 12.00 1.51 1.88
C ARG A 51 10.51 1.24 1.89
N VAL A 52 10.02 0.59 2.94
CA VAL A 52 8.59 0.25 3.11
C VAL A 52 8.14 0.66 4.50
N TYR A 53 7.05 1.41 4.63
CA TYR A 53 6.52 1.83 5.92
C TYR A 53 4.99 1.99 5.95
N PRO A 54 4.28 1.52 6.98
CA PRO A 54 4.80 0.61 8.01
C PRO A 54 5.13 -0.75 7.40
N ARG A 55 5.91 -1.56 8.13
CA ARG A 55 6.16 -2.95 7.72
C ARG A 55 4.88 -3.76 7.88
N LEU A 56 4.73 -4.88 7.17
CA LEU A 56 3.48 -5.64 7.22
C LEU A 56 3.19 -6.22 8.61
N SER A 57 4.23 -6.51 9.39
CA SER A 57 4.12 -6.92 10.80
C SER A 57 3.54 -5.85 11.73
N GLU A 58 3.55 -4.59 11.31
CA GLU A 58 2.99 -3.45 12.04
C GLU A 58 1.55 -3.12 11.59
N ILE A 59 1.10 -3.71 10.49
CA ILE A 59 -0.27 -3.54 9.96
C ILE A 59 -1.19 -4.53 10.66
N ALA A 60 -1.95 -4.06 11.65
CA ALA A 60 -2.98 -4.84 12.32
C ALA A 60 -4.22 -5.08 11.44
N THR A 61 -5.03 -6.08 11.80
CA THR A 61 -6.31 -6.38 11.12
C THR A 61 -7.34 -5.25 11.18
N ARG A 62 -7.12 -4.22 11.99
CA ARG A 62 -7.97 -3.01 12.08
C ARG A 62 -7.24 -1.73 11.65
N TYR A 63 -6.09 -1.87 10.98
CA TYR A 63 -5.31 -0.72 10.56
C TYR A 63 -6.05 0.09 9.49
N THR A 64 -6.10 1.41 9.67
CA THR A 64 -6.60 2.36 8.68
C THR A 64 -5.54 3.43 8.44
N GLY A 65 -4.96 3.41 7.25
CA GLY A 65 -3.77 4.19 6.92
C GLY A 65 -3.10 3.67 5.67
N CYS A 66 -1.92 4.20 5.37
CA CYS A 66 -1.18 3.85 4.16
C CYS A 66 0.04 3.01 4.48
N GLN A 67 0.34 2.04 3.62
CA GLN A 67 1.68 1.55 3.40
C GLN A 67 2.30 2.33 2.25
N VAL A 68 3.46 2.91 2.48
CA VAL A 68 4.20 3.70 1.51
C VAL A 68 5.49 2.97 1.18
N VAL A 69 5.79 2.93 -0.11
CA VAL A 69 6.95 2.25 -0.68
C VAL A 69 7.75 3.27 -1.47
N TRP A 70 9.03 3.40 -1.17
CA TRP A 70 9.97 4.24 -1.92
C TRP A 70 11.01 3.35 -2.55
N ILE A 71 11.11 3.32 -3.88
CA ILE A 71 12.05 2.44 -4.61
C ILE A 71 12.97 3.28 -5.48
N SER A 72 14.27 3.16 -5.25
CA SER A 72 15.32 3.66 -6.14
C SER A 72 15.90 2.50 -6.97
N MET A 73 16.02 2.71 -8.27
CA MET A 73 16.66 1.77 -9.19
C MET A 73 17.92 2.41 -9.77
N ASN A 74 19.07 1.74 -9.68
CA ASN A 74 20.36 2.23 -10.19
C ASN A 74 20.67 3.67 -9.75
N SER A 75 20.41 3.96 -8.46
CA SER A 75 20.59 5.28 -7.85
C SER A 75 19.76 6.42 -8.47
N ARG A 76 18.71 6.08 -9.23
CA ARG A 76 17.73 7.07 -9.73
C ARG A 76 16.81 7.56 -8.60
N PRO A 77 16.13 8.71 -8.77
CA PRO A 77 15.13 9.17 -7.81
C PRO A 77 14.14 8.08 -7.45
N ALA A 78 13.73 8.05 -6.18
CA ALA A 78 12.82 7.03 -5.71
C ALA A 78 11.43 7.22 -6.33
N THR A 79 10.88 6.16 -6.91
CA THR A 79 9.44 6.09 -7.19
C THR A 79 8.69 5.81 -5.90
N ARG A 80 7.55 6.47 -5.71
CA ARG A 80 6.71 6.33 -4.52
C ARG A 80 5.41 5.62 -4.88
N SER A 81 5.11 4.54 -4.18
CA SER A 81 3.81 3.88 -4.20
C SER A 81 3.12 3.98 -2.84
N VAL A 82 1.81 4.07 -2.83
CA VAL A 82 0.95 4.17 -1.64
C VAL A 82 -0.16 3.16 -1.76
N THR A 83 -0.27 2.26 -0.80
CA THR A 83 -1.37 1.31 -0.64
C THR A 83 -2.19 1.72 0.58
N PHE A 84 -3.45 2.08 0.38
CA PHE A 84 -4.34 2.53 1.46
C PHE A 84 -5.19 1.37 1.98
N PHE A 85 -5.23 1.27 3.30
CA PHE A 85 -5.95 0.25 4.06
C PHE A 85 -7.11 0.88 4.83
N VAL A 86 -8.23 0.16 4.88
CA VAL A 86 -9.35 0.44 5.79
C VAL A 86 -9.69 -0.85 6.52
N ASP A 87 -9.62 -0.84 7.84
CA ASP A 87 -9.81 -2.03 8.69
C ASP A 87 -9.00 -3.24 8.20
N GLY A 88 -7.71 -3.01 7.91
CA GLY A 88 -6.77 -4.03 7.45
C GLY A 88 -6.98 -4.49 6.00
N ARG A 89 -7.95 -3.93 5.26
CA ARG A 89 -8.23 -4.30 3.87
C ARG A 89 -7.68 -3.27 2.90
N VAL A 90 -7.04 -3.73 1.83
CA VAL A 90 -6.58 -2.85 0.74
C VAL A 90 -7.80 -2.31 -0.02
N VAL A 91 -7.95 -1.00 -0.04
CA VAL A 91 -9.05 -0.33 -0.77
C VAL A 91 -8.55 0.50 -1.94
N PHE A 92 -7.26 0.86 -1.96
CA PHE A 92 -6.67 1.69 -2.99
C PHE A 92 -5.16 1.49 -3.06
N VAL A 93 -4.58 1.66 -4.25
CA VAL A 93 -3.14 1.75 -4.47
C VAL A 93 -2.85 2.83 -5.51
N ASN A 94 -1.72 3.53 -5.37
CA ASN A 94 -1.22 4.48 -6.35
C ASN A 94 0.31 4.44 -6.43
N PRO A 95 0.92 4.33 -7.62
CA PRO A 95 0.25 4.17 -8.90
C PRO A 95 -0.40 2.79 -9.03
N LEU A 96 -1.58 2.75 -9.62
CA LEU A 96 -2.15 1.54 -10.20
C LEU A 96 -2.00 1.68 -11.72
N PRO A 97 -1.62 0.63 -12.47
CA PRO A 97 -1.64 0.70 -13.93
C PRO A 97 -3.02 1.16 -14.41
N ASP A 98 -3.04 2.12 -15.33
CA ASP A 98 -4.28 2.59 -15.94
C ASP A 98 -5.06 1.39 -16.51
N ASP A 99 -6.39 1.41 -16.37
CA ASP A 99 -7.33 0.41 -16.88
C ASP A 99 -7.38 -0.97 -16.19
N ILE A 100 -6.56 -1.25 -15.17
CA ILE A 100 -6.62 -2.51 -14.40
C ILE A 100 -7.06 -2.24 -12.96
N PRO A 101 -8.34 -2.43 -12.59
CA PRO A 101 -8.79 -2.19 -11.23
C PRO A 101 -8.21 -3.21 -10.25
N LEU A 102 -8.24 -2.87 -8.96
CA LEU A 102 -8.12 -3.90 -7.92
C LEU A 102 -9.26 -4.92 -8.08
N CYS A 103 -8.97 -6.18 -7.82
CA CYS A 103 -9.98 -7.23 -7.75
C CYS A 103 -11.11 -6.83 -6.80
N LYS A 104 -12.33 -7.37 -6.92
CA LYS A 104 -13.33 -7.32 -5.86
C LYS A 104 -13.08 -8.46 -4.86
N ALA A 105 -13.76 -8.42 -3.72
CA ALA A 105 -13.71 -9.54 -2.78
C ALA A 105 -14.09 -10.84 -3.51
N ASP A 106 -13.30 -11.89 -3.29
CA ASP A 106 -13.45 -13.23 -3.89
C ASP A 106 -13.19 -13.32 -5.40
N GLU A 107 -12.81 -12.20 -6.05
CA GLU A 107 -12.42 -12.20 -7.46
C GLU A 107 -10.98 -12.65 -7.61
N LYS A 108 -10.73 -13.62 -8.50
CA LYS A 108 -9.38 -14.13 -8.72
C LYS A 108 -8.73 -13.40 -9.89
N SER A 109 -7.58 -12.79 -9.62
CA SER A 109 -6.77 -12.09 -10.64
C SER A 109 -6.47 -12.94 -11.87
N ALA A 110 -6.26 -14.25 -11.69
CA ALA A 110 -6.03 -15.20 -12.79
C ALA A 110 -7.24 -15.39 -13.72
N GLU A 111 -8.46 -15.11 -13.25
CA GLU A 111 -9.70 -15.32 -14.00
C GLU A 111 -10.18 -14.03 -14.69
N THR A 112 -9.98 -12.87 -14.07
CA THR A 112 -10.54 -11.60 -14.55
C THR A 112 -9.49 -10.58 -15.02
N GLY A 113 -8.21 -10.84 -14.74
CA GLY A 113 -7.12 -9.92 -15.06
C GLY A 113 -7.04 -8.69 -14.14
N CYS A 114 -7.84 -8.62 -13.08
CA CYS A 114 -7.74 -7.58 -12.06
C CYS A 114 -6.42 -7.64 -11.28
N THR A 115 -6.05 -6.53 -10.65
CA THR A 115 -4.88 -6.46 -9.77
C THR A 115 -5.23 -7.06 -8.40
N SER A 116 -4.53 -8.13 -8.03
CA SER A 116 -4.64 -8.76 -6.70
C SER A 116 -4.35 -7.74 -5.60
N ARG A 117 -5.24 -7.66 -4.59
CA ARG A 117 -5.00 -6.84 -3.41
C ARG A 117 -3.76 -7.27 -2.66
N ARG A 118 -3.51 -8.59 -2.62
CA ARG A 118 -2.31 -9.15 -2.01
C ARG A 118 -1.03 -8.69 -2.70
N SER A 119 -1.02 -8.62 -4.04
CA SER A 119 0.18 -8.28 -4.81
C SER A 119 0.61 -6.81 -4.70
N VAL A 120 -0.28 -5.93 -4.23
CA VAL A 120 0.02 -4.51 -4.06
C VAL A 120 0.46 -4.15 -2.64
N VAL A 121 0.53 -5.15 -1.75
CA VAL A 121 1.10 -5.00 -0.40
C VAL A 121 2.57 -5.40 -0.43
N ALA A 122 3.43 -4.50 0.01
CA ALA A 122 4.86 -4.73 0.04
C ALA A 122 5.29 -5.48 1.31
N VAL A 123 6.17 -6.47 1.12
CA VAL A 123 6.87 -7.20 2.16
C VAL A 123 8.31 -6.69 2.22
N SER A 124 8.86 -6.57 3.43
CA SER A 124 10.20 -5.97 3.61
C SER A 124 11.03 -6.65 4.70
N PHE A 125 12.35 -6.57 4.53
CA PHE A 125 13.31 -6.86 5.59
C PHE A 125 13.20 -5.81 6.70
N PRO A 126 13.61 -6.15 7.94
CA PRO A 126 13.82 -5.16 8.99
C PRO A 126 14.82 -4.06 8.58
N PRO A 127 14.72 -2.85 9.18
CA PRO A 127 15.74 -1.82 9.01
C PRO A 127 17.13 -2.35 9.41
N GLY A 128 18.16 -1.95 8.64
CA GLY A 128 19.56 -2.33 8.85
C GLY A 128 19.99 -3.63 8.16
N CYS A 129 19.07 -4.41 7.61
CA CYS A 129 19.40 -5.67 6.93
C CYS A 129 20.20 -5.46 5.64
N THR A 130 19.97 -4.37 4.91
CA THR A 130 20.72 -4.00 3.70
C THR A 130 22.17 -3.73 4.03
N ALA A 131 22.44 -2.89 5.04
CA ALA A 131 23.79 -2.55 5.47
C ALA A 131 24.57 -3.80 5.89
N ARG A 132 23.95 -4.65 6.72
CA ARG A 132 24.54 -5.92 7.16
C ARG A 132 24.79 -6.89 6.00
N THR A 133 23.87 -6.97 5.04
CA THR A 133 24.04 -7.81 3.84
C THR A 133 25.20 -7.31 2.98
N HIS A 134 25.34 -5.99 2.82
CA HIS A 134 26.45 -5.41 2.07
C HIS A 134 27.80 -5.70 2.72
N GLU A 135 27.86 -5.68 4.05
CA GLU A 135 29.07 -5.98 4.85
C GLU A 135 29.44 -7.47 4.76
N SER A 136 28.50 -8.37 5.01
CA SER A 136 28.74 -9.82 5.04
C SER A 136 28.76 -10.49 3.66
N LYS A 137 28.28 -9.79 2.62
CA LYS A 137 27.97 -10.36 1.28
C LYS A 137 26.95 -11.50 1.30
N ALA A 138 26.19 -11.65 2.39
CA ALA A 138 25.15 -12.65 2.55
C ALA A 138 24.02 -12.11 3.44
N ILE A 139 22.76 -12.40 3.08
CA ILE A 139 21.63 -11.95 3.90
C ILE A 139 21.72 -12.62 5.28
N PRO A 140 21.79 -11.86 6.40
CA PRO A 140 21.83 -12.45 7.72
C PRO A 140 20.61 -13.33 7.98
N LYS A 141 20.80 -14.45 8.68
CA LYS A 141 19.73 -15.41 8.94
C LYS A 141 18.51 -14.77 9.60
N ASP A 142 18.73 -13.91 10.59
CA ASP A 142 17.66 -13.20 11.30
C ASP A 142 16.88 -12.24 10.38
N CYS A 143 17.56 -11.59 9.43
CA CYS A 143 16.91 -10.79 8.40
C CYS A 143 16.02 -11.64 7.49
N MET A 144 16.52 -12.79 7.04
CA MET A 144 15.74 -13.72 6.21
C MET A 144 14.55 -14.31 6.97
N ASP A 145 14.75 -14.74 8.22
CA ASP A 145 13.68 -15.29 9.05
C ASP A 145 12.56 -14.26 9.28
N ALA A 146 12.92 -12.99 9.55
CA ALA A 146 11.97 -11.90 9.69
C ALA A 146 11.23 -11.55 8.39
N PHE A 147 11.93 -11.56 7.25
CA PHE A 147 11.30 -11.39 5.94
C PHE A 147 10.29 -12.50 5.64
N MET A 148 10.66 -13.77 5.90
CA MET A 148 9.75 -14.90 5.71
C MET A 148 8.55 -14.85 6.67
N ALA A 149 8.71 -14.29 7.87
CA ALA A 149 7.59 -14.05 8.77
C ALA A 149 6.61 -13.01 8.20
N GLU A 150 7.10 -11.91 7.64
CA GLU A 150 6.26 -10.93 6.93
C GLU A 150 5.59 -11.51 5.69
N PHE A 151 6.32 -12.31 4.90
CA PHE A 151 5.77 -12.94 3.71
C PHE A 151 4.55 -13.81 4.04
N ARG A 152 4.60 -14.54 5.16
CA ARG A 152 3.45 -15.32 5.66
C ARG A 152 2.27 -14.45 6.15
N LEU A 153 2.51 -13.20 6.53
CA LEU A 153 1.43 -12.25 6.81
C LEU A 153 0.75 -11.79 5.52
N ASN A 154 1.50 -11.66 4.43
CA ASN A 154 0.94 -11.30 3.13
C ASN A 154 -0.04 -12.37 2.60
N ASP A 155 0.17 -13.66 2.94
CA ASP A 155 -0.81 -14.73 2.68
C ASP A 155 -2.19 -14.49 3.32
N ARG A 156 -2.29 -13.60 4.31
CA ARG A 156 -3.55 -13.28 5.02
C ARG A 156 -4.30 -12.10 4.42
N ILE A 157 -3.71 -11.41 3.44
CA ILE A 157 -4.38 -10.33 2.72
C ILE A 157 -5.36 -10.98 1.74
N ALA A 158 -6.65 -10.68 1.92
CA ALA A 158 -7.69 -11.14 1.02
C ALA A 158 -7.59 -10.45 -0.34
N ASP A 159 -7.82 -11.22 -1.41
CA ASP A 159 -8.00 -10.69 -2.77
C ASP A 159 -9.36 -10.00 -2.94
#